data_AF-A0A378R648-F1
#
_entry.id   AF-A0A378R648-F1
#
_cell.length_a   1.000
_cell.length_b   1.000
_cell.length_c   1.000
_cell.angle_alpha   90.00
_cell.angle_beta   90.00
_cell.angle_gamma   90.00
#
_symmetry.space_group_name_H-M   'P 1'
#
loop_
_entity.id
_entity.type
_entity.pdbx_description
1 polymer ?
#
loop_
_entity_poly.entity_id
_entity_poly.type
_entity_poly.pdbx_seq_one_letter_code
_entity_poly.pdbx_strand_id
1 'polypeptide(L)'
;MDGRIITQSLAILDYLENAYPATPLLSQDPLDRASVWAVCQMIACDTHPLNNLKALKYLQQRLNIGDDDKQAWYAHWIHENFAPLEKLLQKTAGNCCFGDTPTLPTVC
;
A
#
# COMPACT_ATOMS: atom_id res chain seq x y z
N MET A 1 4.44 -25.40 -7.19
CA MET A 1 3.64 -24.47 -8.01
C MET A 1 3.89 -24.84 -9.47
N ASP A 2 2.85 -25.24 -10.20
CA ASP A 2 2.91 -25.85 -11.54
C ASP A 2 3.26 -24.86 -12.66
N GLY A 3 4.33 -24.07 -12.49
CA GLY A 3 4.74 -23.04 -13.46
C GLY A 3 3.80 -21.84 -13.58
N ARG A 4 2.78 -21.72 -12.71
CA ARG A 4 1.87 -20.56 -12.70
C ARG A 4 2.55 -19.34 -12.10
N ILE A 5 2.48 -18.21 -12.79
CA ILE A 5 3.05 -16.93 -12.36
C ILE A 5 1.92 -16.02 -11.91
N ILE A 6 2.00 -15.52 -10.67
CA ILE A 6 1.13 -14.46 -10.15
C ILE A 6 1.95 -13.16 -10.14
N THR A 7 1.38 -12.09 -10.69
CA THR A 7 1.95 -10.74 -10.63
C THR A 7 0.98 -9.83 -9.86
N GLN A 8 1.41 -8.60 -9.54
CA GLN A 8 0.75 -7.68 -8.61
C GLN A 8 0.90 -8.09 -7.14
N SER A 9 1.50 -7.21 -6.33
CA SER A 9 1.78 -7.47 -4.91
C SER A 9 0.52 -7.81 -4.12
N LEU A 10 -0.56 -7.04 -4.30
CA LEU A 10 -1.81 -7.30 -3.58
C LEU A 10 -2.48 -8.62 -3.98
N ALA A 11 -2.38 -9.03 -5.24
CA ALA A 11 -2.90 -10.34 -5.68
C ALA A 11 -2.06 -11.50 -5.12
N ILE A 12 -0.75 -11.32 -5.00
CA ILE A 12 0.13 -12.28 -4.33
C ILE A 12 -0.23 -12.38 -2.85
N LEU A 13 -0.44 -11.25 -2.16
CA LEU A 13 -0.85 -11.25 -0.75
C LEU A 13 -2.21 -11.93 -0.54
N ASP A 14 -3.20 -11.66 -1.40
CA ASP A 14 -4.49 -12.34 -1.36
C ASP A 14 -4.35 -13.86 -1.59
N TYR A 15 -3.50 -14.27 -2.55
CA TYR A 15 -3.21 -15.68 -2.75
C TYR A 15 -2.58 -16.32 -1.51
N LEU A 16 -1.61 -15.67 -0.87
CA LEU A 16 -0.94 -16.20 0.33
C LEU A 16 -1.92 -16.36 1.50
N GLU A 17 -2.79 -15.37 1.70
CA GLU A 17 -3.84 -15.41 2.73
C GLU A 17 -4.79 -16.61 2.53
N ASN A 18 -5.19 -16.89 1.29
CA ASN A 18 -6.07 -18.01 0.99
C ASN A 18 -5.34 -19.38 1.01
N ALA A 19 -4.08 -19.42 0.59
CA ALA A 19 -3.30 -20.65 0.52
C ALA A 19 -2.74 -21.10 1.87
N TYR A 20 -2.52 -20.19 2.81
CA TYR A 20 -1.89 -20.44 4.11
C TYR A 20 -2.71 -19.92 5.30
N PRO A 21 -3.93 -20.46 5.54
CA PRO A 21 -4.86 -19.94 6.56
C PRO A 21 -4.40 -20.15 8.01
N ALA A 22 -3.37 -20.96 8.25
CA ALA A 22 -2.83 -21.22 9.58
C ALA A 22 -2.02 -20.03 10.17
N THR A 23 -1.71 -19.02 9.36
CA THR A 23 -0.99 -17.81 9.80
C THR A 23 -1.65 -16.57 9.17
N PRO A 24 -2.87 -16.21 9.61
CA PRO A 24 -3.64 -15.15 8.98
C PRO A 24 -2.97 -13.79 9.19
N LEU A 25 -2.88 -12.99 8.13
CA LEU A 25 -2.41 -11.60 8.18
C LEU A 25 -3.58 -10.60 8.17
N LEU A 26 -4.81 -11.11 8.19
CA LEU A 26 -6.05 -10.36 8.21
C LEU A 26 -6.96 -10.79 9.37
N SER A 27 -7.78 -9.85 9.84
CA SER A 27 -8.85 -10.15 10.78
C SER A 27 -9.86 -11.12 10.15
N GLN A 28 -10.46 -11.97 10.99
CA GLN A 28 -11.57 -12.86 10.61
C GLN A 28 -12.90 -12.10 10.54
N ASP A 29 -13.01 -10.95 11.20
CA ASP A 29 -14.18 -10.10 11.06
C ASP A 29 -14.20 -9.45 9.66
N PRO A 30 -15.30 -9.60 8.89
CA PRO A 30 -15.37 -9.08 7.53
C PRO A 30 -15.19 -7.55 7.42
N LEU A 31 -15.64 -6.77 8.41
CA LEU A 31 -15.51 -5.31 8.38
C LEU A 31 -14.09 -4.87 8.69
N ASP A 32 -13.46 -5.51 9.67
CA ASP A 32 -12.03 -5.29 9.95
C ASP A 32 -11.18 -5.69 8.75
N ARG A 33 -11.46 -6.83 8.13
CA ARG A 33 -10.79 -7.27 6.90
C ARG A 33 -10.92 -6.24 5.78
N ALA A 34 -12.10 -5.69 5.57
CA ALA A 34 -12.32 -4.63 4.58
C ALA A 34 -11.53 -3.35 4.92
N SER A 35 -11.48 -2.98 6.20
CA SER A 35 -10.71 -1.82 6.69
C SER A 35 -9.22 -2.00 6.45
N VAL A 36 -8.69 -3.19 6.72
CA VAL A 36 -7.30 -3.55 6.46
C VAL A 36 -6.97 -3.48 4.95
N TRP A 37 -7.85 -4.00 4.10
CA TRP A 37 -7.69 -3.88 2.64
C TRP A 37 -7.74 -2.44 2.15
N ALA A 38 -8.62 -1.62 2.71
CA ALA A 38 -8.69 -0.20 2.36
C ALA A 38 -7.34 0.51 2.60
N VAL A 39 -6.70 0.25 3.75
CA VAL A 39 -5.35 0.78 4.03
C VAL A 39 -4.33 0.30 2.99
N CYS A 40 -4.31 -0.99 2.68
CA CYS A 40 -3.39 -1.54 1.68
C CYS A 40 -3.57 -0.85 0.31
N GLN A 41 -4.83 -0.59 -0.08
CA GLN A 41 -5.16 0.07 -1.35
C GLN A 41 -4.76 1.55 -1.37
N MET A 42 -4.91 2.28 -0.26
CA MET A 42 -4.44 3.67 -0.17
C MET A 42 -2.92 3.78 -0.45
N ILE A 43 -2.15 2.79 -0.02
CA ILE A 43 -0.71 2.75 -0.29
C ILE A 43 -0.45 2.28 -1.73
N ALA A 44 -0.99 1.12 -2.10
CA ALA A 44 -0.67 0.43 -3.35
C ALA A 44 -1.26 1.07 -4.61
N CYS A 45 -2.44 1.69 -4.50
CA CYS A 45 -3.15 2.31 -5.62
C CYS A 45 -3.00 3.83 -5.63
N ASP A 46 -3.13 4.48 -4.47
CA ASP A 46 -3.21 5.95 -4.46
C ASP A 46 -1.82 6.60 -4.33
N THR A 47 -0.89 5.95 -3.64
CA THR A 47 0.44 6.53 -3.36
C THR A 47 1.55 6.00 -4.25
N HIS A 48 1.80 4.68 -4.21
CA HIS A 48 2.93 4.07 -4.88
C HIS A 48 2.95 4.29 -6.42
N PRO A 49 1.82 4.28 -7.15
CA PRO A 49 1.83 4.47 -8.60
C PRO A 49 2.24 5.88 -9.04
N LEU A 50 1.83 6.92 -8.30
CA LEU A 50 2.19 8.32 -8.60
C LEU A 50 3.68 8.59 -8.42
N ASN A 51 4.30 7.87 -7.49
CA ASN A 51 5.71 7.98 -7.13
C ASN A 51 6.57 6.86 -7.75
N ASN A 52 6.00 6.05 -8.64
CA ASN A 52 6.72 4.99 -9.31
C ASN A 52 7.80 5.56 -10.24
N LEU A 53 8.94 4.85 -10.35
CA LEU A 53 10.05 5.24 -11.24
C LEU A 53 9.60 5.51 -12.69
N LYS A 54 8.61 4.80 -13.23
CA LYS A 54 8.08 5.07 -14.58
C LYS A 54 7.41 6.43 -14.67
N ALA A 55 6.59 6.79 -13.68
CA ALA A 55 5.93 8.09 -13.60
C ALA A 55 6.96 9.22 -13.42
N LEU A 56 7.90 9.05 -12.48
CA LEU A 56 8.95 10.04 -12.23
C LEU A 56 9.86 10.25 -13.45
N LYS A 57 10.24 9.17 -14.16
CA LYS A 57 10.99 9.27 -15.42
C LYS A 57 10.20 9.99 -16.49
N TYR A 58 8.89 9.80 -16.58
CA TYR A 58 8.06 10.54 -17.53
C TYR A 58 8.08 12.05 -17.25
N LEU A 59 7.94 12.46 -15.98
CA LEU A 59 8.04 13.88 -15.59
C LEU A 59 9.37 14.50 -16.02
N GLN A 60 10.49 13.82 -15.75
CA GLN A 60 11.81 14.33 -16.10
C GLN A 60 12.06 14.32 -17.62
N GLN A 61 11.84 13.18 -18.26
CA GLN A 61 12.28 12.96 -19.64
C GLN A 61 11.32 13.56 -20.67
N ARG A 62 10.01 13.51 -20.40
CA ARG A 62 8.99 13.92 -21.37
C ARG A 62 8.47 15.33 -21.12
N LEU A 63 8.36 15.72 -19.86
CA LEU A 63 7.87 17.04 -19.43
C LEU A 63 8.99 17.98 -19.01
N ASN A 64 10.25 17.52 -19.00
CA ASN A 64 11.43 18.32 -18.69
C ASN A 64 11.38 18.98 -17.30
N ILE A 65 10.74 18.30 -16.34
CA ILE A 65 10.65 18.74 -14.95
C ILE A 65 12.01 18.54 -14.25
N GLY A 66 12.47 19.58 -13.55
CA GLY A 66 13.73 19.56 -12.80
C GLY A 66 13.68 18.66 -11.57
N ASP A 67 14.84 18.39 -10.98
CA ASP A 67 14.93 17.52 -9.80
C ASP A 67 14.17 18.11 -8.59
N ASP A 68 14.23 19.42 -8.38
CA ASP A 68 13.55 20.09 -7.27
C ASP A 68 12.02 19.94 -7.36
N ASP A 69 11.45 20.18 -8.54
CA ASP A 69 10.01 20.02 -8.78
C ASP A 69 9.57 18.55 -8.71
N LYS A 70 10.42 17.61 -9.13
CA LYS A 70 10.18 16.17 -8.96
C LYS A 70 10.17 15.76 -7.49
N GLN A 71 11.07 16.33 -6.67
CA GLN A 71 11.06 16.11 -5.23
C GLN A 71 9.81 16.72 -4.59
N ALA A 72 9.40 17.91 -5.03
CA ALA A 72 8.16 18.55 -4.58
C ALA A 72 6.92 17.70 -4.94
N TRP A 73 6.86 17.13 -6.16
CA TRP A 73 5.83 16.16 -6.56
C TRP A 73 5.79 14.95 -5.62
N TYR A 74 6.95 14.35 -5.36
CA TYR A 74 7.05 13.16 -4.52
C TYR A 74 6.56 13.42 -3.10
N ALA A 75 7.04 14.51 -2.48
CA ALA A 75 6.65 14.93 -1.14
C ALA A 75 5.17 15.31 -1.07
N HIS A 76 4.64 16.00 -2.08
CA HIS A 76 3.23 16.39 -2.14
C HIS A 76 2.32 15.17 -2.04
N TRP A 77 2.51 14.16 -2.90
CA TRP A 77 1.65 12.97 -2.90
C TRP A 77 1.81 12.11 -1.65
N ILE A 78 3.01 12.07 -1.06
CA ILE A 78 3.17 11.45 0.26
C ILE A 78 2.32 12.18 1.30
N HIS A 79 2.43 13.51 1.41
CA HIS A 79 1.69 14.26 2.42
C HIS A 79 0.17 14.19 2.22
N GLU A 80 -0.30 14.37 0.98
CA GLU A 80 -1.73 14.32 0.65
C GLU A 80 -2.35 12.95 0.97
N ASN A 81 -1.66 11.85 0.68
CA ASN A 81 -2.20 10.51 0.89
C ASN A 81 -1.96 9.96 2.29
N PHE A 82 -0.85 10.34 2.95
CA PHE A 82 -0.57 9.88 4.31
C PHE A 82 -1.41 10.63 5.35
N ALA A 83 -1.82 11.88 5.10
CA ALA A 83 -2.68 12.62 6.03
C ALA A 83 -4.03 11.91 6.33
N PRO A 84 -4.82 11.43 5.35
CA PRO A 84 -6.02 10.64 5.62
C PRO A 84 -5.69 9.24 6.14
N LEU A 85 -4.59 8.63 5.70
CA LEU A 85 -4.14 7.31 6.20
C LEU A 85 -3.86 7.36 7.71
N GLU A 86 -3.13 8.37 8.18
CA GLU A 86 -2.83 8.59 9.59
C GLU A 86 -4.10 8.68 10.43
N LYS A 87 -5.11 9.45 9.95
CA LYS A 87 -6.41 9.58 10.62
C LYS A 87 -7.18 8.27 10.70
N LEU A 88 -7.01 7.39 9.70
CA LEU A 88 -7.60 6.06 9.71
C LEU A 88 -6.89 5.16 10.72
N LEU A 89 -5.55 5.15 10.69
CA LEU A 89 -4.72 4.36 11.59
C LEU A 89 -4.91 4.75 13.07
N GLN A 90 -5.17 6.02 13.38
CA GLN A 90 -5.51 6.45 14.75
C GLN A 90 -6.71 5.69 15.37
N LYS A 91 -7.56 5.08 14.55
CA LYS A 91 -8.74 4.32 15.02
C LYS A 91 -8.46 2.82 15.18
N THR A 92 -7.44 2.30 14.51
CA THR A 92 -7.21 0.85 14.37
C THR A 92 -5.85 0.40 14.87
N ALA A 93 -4.87 1.30 14.95
CA ALA A 93 -3.49 0.98 15.26
C ALA A 93 -3.28 0.72 16.76
N GLY A 94 -2.50 -0.32 17.06
CA GLY A 94 -1.85 -0.55 18.34
C GLY A 94 -0.33 -0.43 18.13
N ASN A 95 0.42 -1.48 18.43
CA ASN A 95 1.84 -1.57 18.05
C ASN A 95 2.07 -1.76 16.53
N CYS A 96 1.03 -2.13 15.79
CA CYS A 96 1.03 -2.29 14.33
C CYS A 96 -0.12 -1.47 13.71
N CYS A 97 -0.19 -1.41 12.38
CA CYS A 97 -1.23 -0.66 11.64
C CYS A 97 -2.67 -1.08 11.99
N PHE A 98 -2.84 -2.33 12.44
CA PHE A 98 -4.11 -2.86 12.91
C PHE A 98 -3.86 -3.76 14.14
N GLY A 99 -4.15 -3.25 15.33
CA GLY A 99 -3.85 -3.94 16.60
C GLY A 99 -2.35 -4.08 16.89
N ASP A 100 -1.98 -5.13 17.61
CA ASP A 100 -0.61 -5.33 18.14
C ASP A 100 0.24 -6.35 17.38
N THR A 101 -0.35 -7.03 16.39
CA THR A 101 0.34 -8.02 15.56
C THR A 101 0.46 -7.54 14.11
N PRO A 102 1.53 -7.89 13.38
CA PRO A 102 1.67 -7.52 11.98
C PRO A 102 0.47 -8.01 11.14
N THR A 103 -0.05 -7.13 10.31
CA THR A 103 -1.14 -7.40 9.36
C THR A 103 -0.73 -6.95 7.96
N LEU A 104 -1.50 -7.25 6.91
CA LEU A 104 -1.15 -6.88 5.52
C LEU A 104 -0.71 -5.41 5.30
N PRO A 105 -1.26 -4.39 5.98
CA PRO A 105 -0.82 -3.00 5.81
C PRO A 105 0.63 -2.78 6.19
N THR A 106 1.17 -3.59 7.10
CA THR A 106 2.57 -3.46 7.56
C THR A 106 3.58 -3.83 6.47
N VAL A 107 3.16 -4.55 5.42
CA VAL A 107 4.02 -4.94 4.29
C VAL A 107 3.74 -4.16 3.00
N CYS A 108 2.82 -3.19 3.06
CA CYS A 108 2.54 -2.26 1.97
C CYS A 108 3.40 -1.00 2.12
#